data_AF-A0A8T5WNZ6-F1
#
_entry.id   AF-A0A8T5WNZ6-F1
#
_cell.length_a   1.000
_cell.length_b   1.000
_cell.length_c   1.000
_cell.angle_alpha   90.00
_cell.angle_beta   90.00
_cell.angle_gamma   90.00
#
_symmetry.space_group_name_H-M   'P 1'
#
loop_
_entity.id
_entity.type
_entity.pdbx_description
1 polymer ?
#
loop_
_entity_poly.entity_id
_entity_poly.type
_entity_poly.pdbx_seq_one_letter_code
_entity_poly.pdbx_strand_id
1 'polypeptide(L)'
;MRKLLFLLLFLFLFSSCSQQQNQASQTETTTVDTSSIETYTGDLYIIDIHAHINPTDEEENDQYLEELIEIAEKEGVSTIALGLHARHIMDQPPVYSEEHDTWVLAAAETYPNIIIPFLDGFDPADLDAPTYVEEHVVQLLS
;
A
#
# COMPACT_ATOMS: atom_id res chain seq x y z
N MET A 1 -37.98 -53.95 -2.17
CA MET A 1 -36.71 -53.85 -1.41
C MET A 1 -35.74 -52.77 -1.95
N ARG A 2 -35.58 -52.56 -3.27
CA ARG A 2 -34.72 -51.49 -3.82
C ARG A 2 -35.08 -50.05 -3.40
N LYS A 3 -36.36 -49.74 -3.18
CA LYS A 3 -36.80 -48.39 -2.78
C LYS A 3 -36.50 -48.01 -1.32
N LEU A 4 -36.33 -49.00 -0.44
CA LEU A 4 -36.01 -48.77 0.99
C LEU A 4 -34.50 -48.50 1.19
N LEU A 5 -33.66 -49.10 0.33
CA LEU A 5 -32.21 -48.91 0.36
C LEU A 5 -31.79 -47.49 -0.08
N PHE A 6 -32.53 -46.88 -1.02
CA PHE A 6 -32.28 -45.51 -1.46
C PHE A 6 -32.63 -44.46 -0.40
N LEU A 7 -33.63 -44.72 0.45
CA LEU A 7 -34.05 -43.78 1.50
C LEU A 7 -33.05 -43.78 2.68
N LEU A 8 -32.49 -44.94 3.02
CA LEU A 8 -31.45 -45.06 4.06
C LEU A 8 -30.11 -44.47 3.60
N LEU A 9 -29.78 -44.54 2.31
CA LEU A 9 -28.57 -43.89 1.78
C LEU A 9 -28.67 -42.35 1.82
N PHE A 10 -29.87 -41.81 1.60
CA PHE A 10 -30.10 -40.37 1.69
C PHE A 10 -29.97 -39.84 3.12
N LEU A 11 -30.46 -40.58 4.13
CA LEU A 11 -30.37 -40.15 5.54
C LEU A 11 -28.94 -40.15 6.10
N PHE A 12 -28.06 -41.00 5.57
CA PHE A 12 -26.64 -41.03 5.96
C PHE A 12 -25.80 -39.90 5.33
N LEU A 13 -26.21 -39.36 4.18
CA LEU A 13 -25.47 -38.28 3.52
C LEU A 13 -25.79 -36.87 4.07
N PHE A 14 -26.87 -36.71 4.83
CA PHE A 14 -27.23 -35.43 5.46
C PHE A 14 -26.89 -35.34 6.96
N SER A 15 -26.34 -36.40 7.57
CA SER A 15 -26.06 -36.44 9.03
C SER A 15 -24.58 -36.37 9.40
N SER A 16 -23.69 -36.06 8.46
CA SER A 16 -22.23 -36.08 8.72
C SER A 16 -21.48 -34.99 7.96
N CYS A 17 -21.70 -33.76 8.40
CA CYS A 17 -20.70 -32.68 8.41
C CYS A 17 -21.25 -31.59 9.35
N SER A 18 -21.32 -31.94 10.63
CA SER A 18 -20.34 -31.49 11.62
C SER A 18 -20.40 -29.97 11.77
N GLN A 19 -21.06 -29.55 12.85
CA GLN A 19 -20.89 -28.24 13.45
C GLN A 19 -19.40 -27.93 13.53
N GLN A 20 -18.90 -27.16 12.57
CA GLN A 20 -17.68 -26.42 12.77
C GLN A 20 -18.05 -25.37 13.82
N GLN A 21 -17.78 -25.69 15.09
CA GLN A 21 -17.82 -24.70 16.14
C GLN A 21 -17.03 -23.49 15.62
N ASN A 22 -17.70 -22.35 15.56
CA ASN A 22 -17.03 -21.06 15.62
C ASN A 22 -16.25 -21.03 16.94
N GLN A 23 -15.06 -21.62 16.97
CA GLN A 23 -13.98 -21.04 17.74
C GLN A 23 -13.66 -19.74 17.00
N ALA A 24 -14.48 -18.72 17.25
CA ALA A 24 -13.96 -17.38 17.28
C ALA A 24 -12.77 -17.47 18.23
N SER A 25 -11.56 -17.47 17.66
CA SER A 25 -10.37 -17.23 18.44
C SER A 25 -10.69 -15.97 19.22
N GLN A 26 -10.90 -16.12 20.53
CA GLN A 26 -10.98 -14.98 21.42
C GLN A 26 -9.58 -14.41 21.42
N THR A 27 -9.28 -13.58 20.42
CA THR A 27 -8.25 -12.58 20.56
C THR A 27 -8.69 -11.81 21.77
N GLU A 28 -8.02 -12.03 22.91
CA GLU A 28 -8.19 -11.17 24.07
C GLU A 28 -7.97 -9.75 23.56
N THR A 29 -9.06 -8.98 23.47
CA THR A 29 -8.98 -7.55 23.26
C THR A 29 -8.26 -7.02 24.50
N THR A 30 -6.95 -6.87 24.40
CA THR A 30 -6.19 -6.15 25.39
C THR A 30 -6.69 -4.71 25.29
N THR A 31 -7.61 -4.34 26.16
CA THR A 31 -8.00 -2.94 26.32
C THR A 31 -6.78 -2.25 26.91
N VAL A 32 -5.99 -1.62 26.05
CA VAL A 32 -4.90 -0.75 26.47
C VAL A 32 -5.53 0.36 27.29
N ASP A 33 -5.19 0.41 28.57
CA ASP A 33 -5.58 1.49 29.46
C ASP A 33 -4.86 2.77 29.01
N THR A 34 -5.56 3.61 28.24
CA THR A 34 -5.01 4.85 27.71
C THR A 34 -4.91 5.97 28.74
N SER A 35 -5.31 5.72 30.00
CA SER A 35 -5.25 6.73 31.08
C SER A 35 -3.83 7.20 31.41
N SER A 36 -2.80 6.51 30.90
CA SER A 36 -1.38 6.84 31.04
C SER A 36 -0.70 7.32 29.75
N ILE A 37 -1.43 7.46 28.63
CA ILE A 37 -0.86 8.06 27.42
C ILE A 37 -0.77 9.56 27.66
N GLU A 38 0.42 10.02 28.03
CA GLU A 38 0.74 11.44 27.99
C GLU A 38 0.45 11.94 26.57
N THR A 39 -0.41 12.95 26.47
CA THR A 39 -0.70 13.58 25.18
C THR A 39 0.59 14.24 24.71
N TYR A 40 1.14 13.76 23.59
CA TYR A 40 2.28 14.41 22.96
C TYR A 40 1.86 15.82 22.54
N THR A 41 2.49 16.83 23.12
CA THR A 41 2.22 18.26 22.82
C THR A 41 3.33 18.90 22.00
N GLY A 42 4.30 18.13 21.51
CA GLY A 42 5.28 18.64 20.57
C GLY A 42 4.65 18.86 19.20
N ASP A 43 5.35 19.56 18.32
CA ASP A 43 4.98 19.59 16.91
C ASP A 43 5.05 18.14 16.38
N LEU A 44 3.92 17.67 15.84
CA LEU A 44 3.83 16.35 15.22
C LEU A 44 4.31 16.49 13.79
N TYR A 45 5.45 15.86 13.48
CA TYR A 45 5.91 15.73 12.12
C TYR A 45 5.22 14.51 11.49
N ILE A 46 4.07 14.76 10.85
CA ILE A 46 3.28 13.72 10.21
C ILE A 46 3.87 13.44 8.83
N ILE A 47 4.24 12.17 8.60
CA ILE A 47 4.77 11.71 7.32
C ILE A 47 3.77 10.73 6.72
N ASP A 48 3.27 11.03 5.52
CA ASP A 48 2.61 10.02 4.70
C ASP A 48 3.69 9.17 4.04
N ILE A 49 3.84 7.93 4.51
CA ILE A 49 4.92 7.05 4.07
C ILE A 49 4.59 6.26 2.79
N HIS A 50 3.35 6.36 2.28
CA HIS A 50 2.89 5.43 1.25
C HIS A 50 1.66 5.96 0.49
N ALA A 51 1.84 7.01 -0.31
CA ALA A 51 0.83 7.53 -1.23
C ALA A 51 0.99 6.91 -2.63
N HIS A 52 -0.12 6.50 -3.25
CA HIS A 52 -0.14 5.94 -4.60
C HIS A 52 -1.05 6.73 -5.51
N ILE A 53 -0.59 6.89 -6.73
CA ILE A 53 -1.31 7.56 -7.80
C ILE A 53 -1.74 6.54 -8.85
N ASN A 54 -2.89 6.73 -9.50
CA ASN A 54 -3.26 5.96 -10.69
C ASN A 54 -3.72 6.86 -11.86
N PRO A 55 -2.88 7.79 -12.32
CA PRO A 55 -3.18 8.65 -13.45
C PRO A 55 -2.92 7.90 -14.77
N THR A 56 -3.71 8.24 -15.78
CA THR A 56 -3.63 7.61 -17.11
C THR A 56 -2.85 8.44 -18.13
N ASP A 57 -2.54 9.69 -17.79
CA ASP A 57 -1.71 10.62 -18.57
C ASP A 57 -0.99 11.67 -17.67
N GLU A 58 -0.19 12.54 -18.30
CA GLU A 58 0.60 13.60 -17.64
C GLU A 58 -0.28 14.68 -16.98
N GLU A 59 -1.42 15.04 -17.58
CA GLU A 59 -2.31 16.07 -17.03
C GLU A 59 -3.00 15.60 -15.74
N GLU A 60 -3.46 14.34 -15.72
CA GLU A 60 -4.03 13.72 -14.52
C GLU A 60 -3.00 13.54 -13.40
N ASN A 61 -1.74 13.28 -13.76
CA ASN A 61 -0.60 13.21 -12.84
C ASN A 61 -0.39 14.53 -12.09
N ASP A 62 -0.31 15.63 -12.85
CA ASP A 62 -0.03 16.95 -12.31
C ASP A 62 -1.19 17.47 -11.45
N GLN A 63 -2.43 17.31 -11.91
CA GLN A 63 -3.59 17.70 -11.13
C GLN A 63 -3.65 16.94 -9.79
N TYR A 64 -3.40 15.63 -9.83
CA TYR A 64 -3.38 14.83 -8.61
C TYR A 64 -2.29 15.32 -7.65
N LEU A 65 -1.09 15.61 -8.15
CA LEU A 65 0.01 16.10 -7.32
C LEU A 65 -0.39 17.41 -6.62
N GLU A 66 -0.97 18.36 -7.36
CA GLU A 66 -1.47 19.62 -6.79
C GLU A 66 -2.51 19.38 -5.68
N GLU A 67 -3.49 18.51 -5.93
CA GLU A 67 -4.53 18.17 -4.94
C GLU A 67 -3.94 17.47 -3.70
N LEU A 68 -2.97 16.58 -3.89
CA LEU A 68 -2.27 15.88 -2.82
C LEU A 68 -1.52 16.88 -1.93
N ILE A 69 -0.80 17.84 -2.51
CA ILE A 69 -0.09 18.87 -1.77
C ILE A 69 -1.07 19.76 -1.00
N GLU A 70 -2.16 20.21 -1.64
CA GLU A 70 -3.17 21.05 -0.98
C GLU A 70 -3.77 20.34 0.25
N ILE A 71 -4.11 19.05 0.12
CA ILE A 71 -4.65 18.25 1.22
C ILE A 71 -3.60 18.08 2.31
N ALA A 72 -2.36 17.76 1.95
CA ALA A 72 -1.29 17.55 2.92
C ALA A 72 -1.04 18.80 3.78
N GLU A 73 -0.95 19.97 3.14
CA GLU A 73 -0.80 21.25 3.86
C GLU A 73 -1.99 21.55 4.76
N LYS A 74 -3.21 21.33 4.27
CA LYS A 74 -4.45 21.56 5.01
C LYS A 74 -4.56 20.66 6.25
N GLU A 75 -4.18 19.40 6.13
CA GLU A 75 -4.28 18.40 7.20
C GLU A 75 -3.03 18.37 8.10
N GLY A 76 -2.01 19.18 7.82
CA GLY A 76 -0.78 19.29 8.61
C GLY A 76 0.19 18.13 8.39
N VAL A 77 0.13 17.46 7.24
CA VAL A 77 1.14 16.50 6.80
C VAL A 77 2.40 17.27 6.43
N SER A 78 3.51 16.93 7.08
CA SER A 78 4.78 17.65 6.91
C SER A 78 5.57 17.14 5.70
N THR A 79 5.40 15.87 5.36
CA THR A 79 6.12 15.23 4.25
C THR A 79 5.35 14.04 3.71
N ILE A 80 5.52 13.76 2.43
CA ILE A 80 4.98 12.63 1.71
C ILE A 80 6.15 11.88 1.05
N ALA A 81 6.28 10.59 1.36
CA ALA A 81 7.08 9.68 0.55
C ALA A 81 6.25 9.30 -0.68
N LEU A 82 6.57 9.93 -1.80
CA LEU A 82 5.84 9.75 -3.05
C LEU A 82 6.55 8.68 -3.88
N GLY A 83 5.84 7.58 -4.11
CA GLY A 83 6.25 6.58 -5.10
C GLY A 83 5.07 6.22 -5.98
N LEU A 84 5.35 5.71 -7.17
CA LEU A 84 4.33 4.95 -7.88
C LEU A 84 4.24 3.56 -7.26
N HIS A 85 3.12 2.85 -7.42
CA HIS A 85 3.10 1.44 -7.08
C HIS A 85 3.48 0.67 -8.35
N ALA A 86 4.50 -0.18 -8.29
CA ALA A 86 4.65 -1.19 -9.34
C ALA A 86 3.36 -2.05 -9.54
N ARG A 87 2.41 -2.08 -8.59
CA ARG A 87 1.13 -2.81 -8.68
C ARG A 87 -0.07 -1.94 -8.31
N HIS A 88 -0.86 -1.51 -9.29
CA HIS A 88 -2.14 -0.81 -9.05
C HIS A 88 -3.38 -1.70 -9.30
N ILE A 89 -3.20 -2.87 -9.90
CA ILE A 89 -4.26 -3.85 -10.15
C ILE A 89 -3.77 -5.20 -9.60
N MET A 90 -4.51 -5.81 -8.66
CA MET A 90 -4.08 -7.04 -7.98
C MET A 90 -3.70 -8.19 -8.92
N ASP A 91 -4.24 -8.17 -10.14
CA ASP A 91 -4.03 -9.20 -11.17
C ASP A 91 -3.10 -8.75 -12.32
N GLN A 92 -2.40 -7.63 -12.17
CA GLN A 92 -1.39 -7.21 -13.15
C GLN A 92 0.03 -7.54 -12.67
N PRO A 93 0.91 -7.96 -13.61
CA PRO A 93 2.33 -7.98 -13.36
C PRO A 93 2.82 -6.61 -12.89
N PRO A 94 3.90 -6.55 -12.09
CA PRO A 94 4.55 -5.29 -11.78
C PRO A 94 4.88 -4.51 -13.06
N VAL A 95 4.56 -3.22 -13.10
CA VAL A 95 4.96 -2.32 -14.19
C VAL A 95 6.10 -1.46 -13.68
N TYR A 96 7.33 -1.89 -13.99
CA TYR A 96 8.55 -1.12 -13.79
C TYR A 96 8.74 -0.19 -14.99
N SER A 97 9.01 1.10 -14.75
CA SER A 97 9.23 2.08 -15.81
C SER A 97 10.06 3.27 -15.33
N GLU A 98 11.11 3.61 -16.07
CA GLU A 98 11.95 4.81 -15.85
C GLU A 98 11.16 6.13 -16.03
N GLU A 99 10.11 6.12 -16.86
CA GLU A 99 9.23 7.27 -17.04
C GLU A 99 8.52 7.64 -15.72
N HIS A 100 8.26 6.66 -14.86
CA HIS A 100 7.64 6.89 -13.55
C HIS A 100 8.58 7.59 -12.58
N ASP A 101 9.84 7.13 -12.51
CA ASP A 101 10.83 7.76 -11.64
C ASP A 101 11.13 9.19 -12.07
N THR A 102 11.12 9.45 -13.38
CA THR A 102 11.26 10.80 -13.94
C THR A 102 10.20 11.75 -13.39
N TRP A 103 8.94 11.30 -13.34
CA TRP A 103 7.84 12.09 -12.77
C TRP A 103 7.98 12.28 -11.26
N VAL A 104 8.31 11.23 -10.51
CA VAL A 104 8.52 11.32 -9.05
C VAL A 104 9.65 12.29 -8.69
N LEU A 105 10.74 12.26 -9.47
CA LEU A 105 11.85 13.19 -9.33
C LEU A 105 11.42 14.63 -9.66
N ALA A 106 10.67 14.85 -10.74
CA ALA A 106 10.15 16.18 -11.08
C ALA A 106 9.20 16.73 -10.00
N ALA A 107 8.38 15.87 -9.38
CA ALA A 107 7.53 16.24 -8.25
C ALA A 107 8.37 16.66 -7.03
N ALA A 108 9.45 15.94 -6.73
CA ALA A 108 10.38 16.28 -5.66
C ALA A 108 11.13 17.60 -5.93
N GLU A 109 11.48 17.88 -7.18
CA GLU A 109 12.07 19.18 -7.58
C GLU A 109 11.08 20.34 -7.43
N THR A 110 9.81 20.10 -7.74
CA THR A 110 8.74 21.11 -7.66
C THR A 110 8.34 21.40 -6.22
N TYR A 111 8.29 20.37 -5.37
CA TYR A 111 7.83 20.44 -3.98
C TYR A 111 8.87 19.90 -2.98
N PRO A 112 10.10 20.47 -2.94
CA PRO A 112 11.24 19.88 -2.23
C PRO A 112 11.13 19.88 -0.70
N ASN A 113 10.19 20.63 -0.14
CA ASN A 113 9.97 20.71 1.30
C ASN A 113 8.95 19.69 1.83
N ILE A 114 8.21 19.05 0.92
CA ILE A 114 7.10 18.15 1.28
C ILE A 114 7.20 16.80 0.57
N ILE A 115 7.82 16.70 -0.60
CA ILE A 115 7.99 15.41 -1.29
C ILE A 115 9.37 14.81 -1.00
N ILE A 116 9.38 13.55 -0.56
CA ILE A 116 10.53 12.66 -0.60
C ILE A 116 10.30 11.69 -1.76
N PRO A 117 11.19 11.65 -2.78
CA PRO A 117 11.02 10.73 -3.89
C PRO A 117 11.30 9.29 -3.44
N PHE A 118 10.40 8.37 -3.78
CA PHE A 118 10.56 6.93 -3.59
C PHE A 118 10.56 6.24 -4.95
N LEU A 119 11.76 5.92 -5.45
CA LEU A 119 11.98 5.39 -6.79
C LEU A 119 11.85 3.87 -6.80
N ASP A 120 11.02 3.35 -7.71
CA ASP A 120 10.75 1.92 -7.85
C ASP A 120 10.60 1.48 -9.33
N GLY A 121 11.00 2.32 -10.28
CA GLY A 121 10.87 2.05 -11.72
C GLY A 121 11.79 0.96 -12.29
N PHE A 122 12.55 0.24 -11.46
CA PHE A 122 13.42 -0.87 -11.86
C PHE A 122 12.90 -2.24 -11.39
N ASP A 123 13.10 -3.30 -12.18
CA ASP A 123 12.84 -4.66 -11.72
C ASP A 123 14.00 -5.14 -10.83
N PRO A 124 13.78 -5.45 -9.54
CA PRO A 124 14.85 -5.98 -8.68
C PRO A 124 15.37 -7.36 -9.12
N ALA A 125 14.68 -8.07 -10.02
CA ALA A 125 15.13 -9.31 -10.61
C ALA A 125 16.03 -9.10 -11.84
N ASP A 126 16.09 -7.88 -12.40
CA ASP A 126 16.96 -7.58 -13.53
C ASP A 126 18.43 -7.55 -13.11
N LEU A 127 19.30 -8.01 -14.02
CA LEU A 127 20.74 -8.06 -13.76
C LEU A 127 21.36 -6.67 -13.58
N ASP A 128 20.72 -5.64 -14.13
CA ASP A 128 21.17 -4.25 -14.08
C ASP A 128 20.57 -3.46 -12.90
N ALA A 129 19.71 -4.07 -12.09
CA ALA A 129 19.12 -3.45 -10.90
C ALA A 129 20.16 -2.83 -9.94
N PRO A 130 21.32 -3.47 -9.66
CA PRO A 130 22.35 -2.84 -8.84
C PRO A 130 22.88 -1.52 -9.43
N THR A 131 23.09 -1.47 -10.75
CA THR A 131 23.57 -0.29 -11.46
C THR A 131 22.57 0.86 -11.35
N TYR A 132 21.29 0.58 -11.57
CA TYR A 132 20.22 1.56 -11.42
C TYR A 132 20.22 2.20 -10.02
N VAL A 133 20.32 1.37 -8.97
CA VAL A 133 20.33 1.84 -7.58
C VAL A 133 21.59 2.69 -7.31
N GLU A 134 22.76 2.27 -7.78
CA GLU A 134 24.00 3.01 -7.60
C GLU A 134 23.93 4.41 -8.24
N GLU A 135 23.40 4.54 -9.45
CA GLU A 135 23.29 5.82 -10.16
C GLU A 135 22.38 6.82 -9.43
N HIS A 136 21.22 6.36 -8.93
CA HIS A 136 20.25 7.23 -8.28
C HIS A 136 20.59 7.53 -6.81
N VAL A 137 21.20 6.58 -6.09
CA VAL A 137 21.71 6.84 -4.72
C VAL A 137 22.82 7.90 -4.75
N VAL A 138 23.70 7.87 -5.76
CA VAL A 138 24.77 8.88 -5.89
C VAL A 138 24.21 10.26 -6.16
N GLN A 139 23.17 10.38 -7.01
CA GLN A 139 22.54 11.67 -7.33
C GLN A 139 21.81 12.29 -6.14
N LEU A 140 21.13 11.49 -5.30
CA LEU A 140 20.41 11.99 -4.12
C LEU A 140 21.32 12.45 -2.96
N LEU A 141 22.61 12.08 -3.01
CA LEU A 141 23.60 12.40 -1.96
C LEU A 141 24.61 13.48 -2.37
N SER A 142 24.58 13.96 -3.62
CA SER A 142 25.50 14.97 -4.19
C SER A 142 24.90 16.36 -4.24
#